data_AF-A0A5C6C2E9-F1
#
_entry.id   AF-A0A5C6C2E9-F1
#
_cell.length_a   1.000
_cell.length_b   1.000
_cell.length_c   1.000
_cell.angle_alpha   90.00
_cell.angle_beta   90.00
_cell.angle_gamma   90.00
#
_symmetry.space_group_name_H-M   'P 1'
#
loop_
_entity.id
_entity.type
_entity.pdbx_description
1 polymer ?
#
loop_
_entity_poly.entity_id
_entity_poly.type
_entity_poly.pdbx_seq_one_letter_code
_entity_poly.pdbx_strand_id
1 'polypeptide(L)'
;MIQRYFSITLLLLTTPLFAQDNAATRKLVNATARNYSLTVAREVREEPKPAAEQEQSGLNELPAGSNAGRATKVSTNSGNAKVSLGQEASSAKVKESFPKEKSLNATTSMMQLQLYAIFTTLTNGIAPMMDVLEEHLDYQRKIEKNGILFGAGPFWTSDEKFCEGEEMIIVRADDTTEARKIADADPMHAKGARSYVVRPWLLNEGRLTIHWNLSSRKAELN
;
A
#
# COMPACT_ATOMS: atom_id res chain seq x y z
N MET A 1 41.24 -9.74 -22.03
CA MET A 1 41.17 -8.97 -20.78
C MET A 1 39.71 -8.93 -20.37
N ILE A 2 39.27 -9.84 -19.49
CA ILE A 2 37.86 -10.03 -19.09
C ILE A 2 37.77 -9.62 -17.62
N GLN A 3 37.19 -8.45 -17.38
CA GLN A 3 36.90 -7.94 -16.04
C GLN A 3 35.67 -8.70 -15.52
N ARG A 4 35.88 -9.73 -14.69
CA ARG A 4 34.79 -10.42 -13.99
C ARG A 4 34.33 -9.54 -12.83
N TYR A 5 33.06 -9.13 -12.86
CA TYR A 5 32.40 -8.48 -11.73
C TYR A 5 32.30 -9.47 -10.56
N PHE A 6 33.01 -9.18 -9.48
CA PHE A 6 32.81 -9.83 -8.19
C PHE A 6 31.41 -9.47 -7.68
N SER A 7 30.50 -10.45 -7.64
CA SER A 7 29.31 -10.38 -6.80
C SER A 7 29.78 -10.32 -5.35
N ILE A 8 29.61 -9.18 -4.69
CA ILE A 8 29.71 -9.09 -3.24
C ILE A 8 28.45 -9.75 -2.69
N THR A 9 28.52 -11.07 -2.51
CA THR A 9 27.58 -11.82 -1.69
C THR A 9 27.85 -11.43 -0.24
N LEU A 10 27.10 -10.47 0.30
CA LEU A 10 27.03 -10.24 1.74
C LEU A 10 26.22 -11.38 2.35
N LEU A 11 26.90 -12.50 2.57
CA LEU A 11 26.41 -13.61 3.36
C LEU A 11 26.34 -13.15 4.82
N LEU A 12 25.18 -12.68 5.26
CA LEU A 12 24.92 -12.51 6.70
C LEU A 12 24.89 -13.90 7.33
N LEU A 13 26.06 -14.29 7.83
CA LEU A 13 26.25 -15.36 8.78
C LEU A 13 25.20 -15.22 9.88
N THR A 14 24.50 -16.32 10.10
CA THR A 14 23.58 -16.57 11.19
C THR A 14 24.30 -16.36 12.53
N THR A 15 24.24 -15.16 13.08
CA THR A 15 24.54 -14.89 14.49
C THR A 15 23.25 -14.48 15.20
N PRO A 16 22.86 -15.15 16.30
CA PRO A 16 21.70 -14.77 17.09
C PRO A 16 22.11 -13.63 18.02
N LEU A 17 22.25 -12.43 17.47
CA LEU A 17 22.32 -11.21 18.26
C LEU A 17 21.08 -10.41 17.88
N PHE A 18 20.07 -10.43 18.76
CA PHE A 18 18.74 -9.81 18.63
C PHE A 18 17.64 -10.61 17.90
N ALA A 19 17.65 -11.94 17.97
CA ALA A 19 16.38 -12.68 17.87
C ALA A 19 15.71 -12.68 19.24
N GLN A 20 14.93 -11.64 19.55
CA GLN A 20 13.80 -11.86 20.44
C GLN A 20 12.89 -12.83 19.66
N ASP A 21 12.92 -14.11 20.03
CA ASP A 21 12.15 -15.17 19.38
C ASP A 21 10.67 -14.97 19.67
N ASN A 22 10.10 -13.98 19.00
CA ASN A 22 8.71 -13.60 19.10
C ASN A 22 8.03 -13.76 17.73
N ALA A 23 6.71 -13.83 17.76
CA ALA A 23 5.91 -14.07 16.57
C ALA A 23 6.17 -13.03 15.47
N ALA A 24 6.49 -11.78 15.84
CA ALA A 24 6.75 -10.70 14.88
C ALA A 24 8.06 -10.88 14.12
N THR A 25 9.15 -11.29 14.79
CA THR A 25 10.42 -11.59 14.12
C THR A 25 10.27 -12.76 13.15
N ARG A 26 9.49 -13.79 13.54
CA ARG A 26 9.20 -14.94 12.66
C ARG A 26 8.34 -14.53 11.45
N LYS A 27 7.34 -13.66 11.64
CA LYS A 27 6.49 -13.14 10.54
C LYS A 27 7.31 -12.32 9.54
N LEU A 28 8.23 -11.47 10.01
CA LEU A 28 9.08 -10.64 9.15
C LEU A 28 10.03 -11.51 8.30
N VAL A 29 10.72 -12.47 8.92
CA VAL A 29 11.63 -13.39 8.21
C VAL A 29 10.88 -14.20 7.14
N ASN A 30 9.68 -14.69 7.44
CA ASN A 30 8.89 -15.48 6.49
C ASN A 30 8.38 -14.64 5.30
N ALA A 31 8.00 -13.38 5.53
CA ALA A 31 7.59 -12.48 4.45
C ALA A 31 8.77 -12.17 3.50
N THR A 32 9.94 -11.89 4.05
CA THR A 32 11.16 -11.63 3.28
C THR A 32 11.64 -12.87 2.52
N ALA A 33 11.60 -14.05 3.14
CA ALA A 33 12.00 -15.31 2.51
C ALA A 33 11.07 -15.72 1.34
N ARG A 34 9.75 -15.47 1.47
CA ARG A 34 8.80 -15.70 0.37
C ARG A 34 9.08 -14.78 -0.83
N ASN A 35 9.33 -13.50 -0.57
CA ASN A 35 9.61 -12.54 -1.64
C ASN A 35 10.94 -12.87 -2.34
N TYR A 36 11.99 -13.22 -1.60
CA TYR A 36 13.28 -13.63 -2.18
C TYR A 36 13.15 -14.90 -3.05
N SER A 37 12.41 -15.90 -2.58
CA SER A 37 12.21 -17.16 -3.32
C SER A 37 11.47 -16.94 -4.65
N LEU A 38 10.52 -15.99 -4.69
CA LEU A 38 9.81 -15.63 -5.91
C LEU A 38 10.69 -14.87 -6.91
N THR A 39 11.57 -13.99 -6.42
CA THR A 39 12.54 -13.27 -7.28
C THR A 39 13.54 -14.24 -7.93
N VAL A 40 14.16 -15.13 -7.13
CA VAL A 40 15.15 -16.09 -7.63
C VAL A 40 14.53 -17.11 -8.59
N ALA A 41 13.32 -17.61 -8.31
CA ALA A 41 12.62 -18.55 -9.19
C ALA A 41 12.26 -17.95 -10.57
N ARG A 42 12.15 -16.62 -10.66
CA ARG A 42 11.89 -15.92 -11.92
C ARG A 42 13.17 -15.67 -12.72
N GLU A 43 14.25 -15.34 -12.05
CA GLU A 43 15.58 -15.11 -12.67
C GLU A 43 16.11 -16.39 -13.34
N VAL A 44 15.83 -17.57 -12.77
CA VAL A 44 16.16 -18.88 -13.36
C VAL A 44 15.30 -19.22 -14.60
N ARG A 45 14.17 -18.55 -14.81
CA ARG A 45 13.22 -18.85 -15.90
C ARG A 45 13.41 -17.98 -17.16
N GLU A 46 14.13 -16.88 -17.05
CA GLU A 46 14.35 -15.89 -18.13
C GLU A 46 15.78 -15.96 -18.70
N GLU A 47 16.27 -17.15 -19.06
CA GLU A 47 17.46 -17.28 -19.93
C GLU A 47 17.10 -16.81 -21.37
N PRO A 48 17.82 -15.85 -21.97
CA PRO A 48 17.46 -15.31 -23.28
C PRO A 48 17.76 -16.31 -24.41
N LYS A 49 16.75 -16.54 -25.27
CA LYS A 49 16.90 -17.33 -26.51
C LYS A 49 17.80 -16.57 -27.51
N PRO A 50 18.72 -17.23 -28.24
CA PRO A 50 19.63 -16.55 -29.16
C PRO A 50 18.87 -15.86 -30.30
N ALA A 51 19.25 -14.62 -30.60
CA ALA A 51 18.65 -13.81 -31.67
C ALA A 51 18.97 -14.39 -33.06
N ALA A 52 17.93 -14.55 -33.88
CA ALA A 52 18.06 -14.88 -35.30
C ALA A 52 18.33 -13.61 -36.12
N GLU A 53 19.30 -13.68 -37.02
CA GLU A 53 19.68 -12.65 -37.99
C GLU A 53 18.49 -12.24 -38.86
N GLN A 54 18.27 -10.93 -39.04
CA GLN A 54 17.40 -10.40 -40.09
C GLN A 54 18.17 -9.45 -40.99
N GLU A 55 18.08 -9.78 -42.27
CA GLU A 55 18.73 -9.23 -43.44
C GLU A 55 18.13 -7.86 -43.84
N GLN A 56 18.96 -7.04 -44.47
CA GLN A 56 18.81 -5.60 -44.64
C GLN A 56 18.35 -5.26 -46.07
N SER A 57 17.24 -4.54 -46.23
CA SER A 57 16.89 -3.75 -47.43
C SER A 57 15.71 -2.83 -47.06
N GLY A 58 15.57 -1.55 -47.40
CA GLY A 58 16.36 -0.56 -48.12
C GLY A 58 15.41 0.61 -48.44
N LEU A 59 15.87 1.87 -48.25
CA LEU A 59 15.47 3.11 -48.96
C LEU A 59 14.00 3.59 -48.81
N ASN A 60 13.61 4.87 -48.82
CA ASN A 60 14.18 6.19 -48.54
C ASN A 60 12.97 7.16 -48.57
N GLU A 61 13.02 8.23 -47.77
CA GLU A 61 12.41 9.56 -47.97
C GLU A 61 10.89 9.82 -47.73
N LEU A 62 10.68 10.81 -46.85
CA LEU A 62 9.49 11.64 -46.66
C LEU A 62 9.46 12.78 -47.68
N PRO A 63 8.30 13.43 -47.89
CA PRO A 63 8.26 14.81 -47.41
C PRO A 63 6.96 15.19 -46.68
N ALA A 64 7.11 16.23 -45.86
CA ALA A 64 6.09 16.91 -45.08
C ALA A 64 5.18 17.81 -45.93
N GLY A 65 4.01 18.16 -45.38
CA GLY A 65 3.43 19.49 -45.61
C GLY A 65 1.90 19.60 -45.72
N SER A 66 1.32 20.26 -44.71
CA SER A 66 0.38 21.39 -44.86
C SER A 66 -1.12 21.16 -45.14
N ASN A 67 -1.91 21.46 -44.09
CA ASN A 67 -3.13 22.28 -44.01
C ASN A 67 -4.30 22.06 -45.01
N ALA A 68 -5.49 21.83 -44.47
CA ALA A 68 -6.49 22.88 -44.20
C ALA A 68 -7.92 22.30 -44.15
N GLY A 69 -8.74 22.85 -43.24
CA GLY A 69 -10.12 23.20 -43.60
C GLY A 69 -11.27 22.39 -43.01
N ARG A 70 -11.99 23.08 -42.11
CA ARG A 70 -13.41 23.46 -42.26
C ARG A 70 -14.40 22.87 -41.25
N ALA A 71 -15.23 23.80 -40.78
CA ALA A 71 -16.13 23.74 -39.66
C ALA A 71 -17.50 23.09 -39.93
N THR A 72 -18.14 22.75 -38.81
CA THR A 72 -19.59 22.82 -38.49
C THR A 72 -20.60 21.97 -39.26
N LYS A 73 -21.38 21.17 -38.51
CA LYS A 73 -22.83 21.38 -38.46
C LYS A 73 -23.50 20.81 -37.20
N VAL A 74 -24.22 21.69 -36.54
CA VAL A 74 -25.30 21.44 -35.58
C VAL A 74 -26.48 20.81 -36.32
N SER A 75 -27.14 19.83 -35.70
CA SER A 75 -28.49 19.42 -36.06
C SER A 75 -29.33 19.27 -34.80
N THR A 76 -30.32 20.14 -34.70
CA THR A 76 -31.44 20.11 -33.76
C THR A 76 -32.47 19.08 -34.18
N ASN A 77 -33.12 18.41 -33.23
CA ASN A 77 -34.55 18.16 -33.41
C ASN A 77 -35.32 18.20 -32.08
N SER A 78 -36.41 18.94 -32.12
CA SER A 78 -37.44 19.11 -31.10
C SER A 78 -38.49 18.00 -31.26
N GLY A 79 -39.13 17.56 -30.18
CA GLY A 79 -40.37 16.79 -30.30
C GLY A 79 -40.78 15.91 -29.13
N ASN A 80 -41.72 16.44 -28.34
CA ASN A 80 -42.79 15.77 -27.59
C ASN A 80 -42.52 15.06 -26.24
N ALA A 81 -43.23 15.61 -25.25
CA ALA A 81 -43.54 15.05 -23.95
C ALA A 81 -44.52 13.87 -24.01
N LYS A 82 -44.32 12.88 -23.11
CA LYS A 82 -45.41 12.17 -22.43
C LYS A 82 -44.92 11.64 -21.08
N VAL A 83 -45.71 11.91 -20.06
CA VAL A 83 -45.50 11.62 -18.64
C VAL A 83 -45.49 10.11 -18.37
N SER A 84 -44.54 9.63 -17.57
CA SER A 84 -44.76 8.46 -16.71
C SER A 84 -43.94 8.56 -15.43
N LEU A 85 -44.63 8.44 -14.29
CA LEU A 85 -44.08 8.14 -12.98
C LEU A 85 -43.09 6.97 -13.08
N GLY A 86 -41.85 7.20 -12.68
CA GLY A 86 -40.84 6.17 -12.54
C GLY A 86 -39.99 6.51 -11.32
N GLN A 87 -39.96 5.60 -10.36
CA GLN A 87 -39.03 5.63 -9.24
C GLN A 87 -37.63 5.95 -9.75
N GLU A 88 -37.04 7.05 -9.28
CA GLU A 88 -35.59 7.20 -9.31
C GLU A 88 -35.01 6.19 -8.33
N ALA A 89 -34.91 4.94 -8.79
CA ALA A 89 -33.92 4.03 -8.27
C ALA A 89 -32.57 4.69 -8.56
N SER A 90 -31.99 5.30 -7.51
CA SER A 90 -30.60 5.74 -7.51
C SER A 90 -29.74 4.56 -7.94
N SER A 91 -29.38 4.54 -9.22
CA SER A 91 -28.46 3.55 -9.76
C SER A 91 -27.11 3.90 -9.17
N ALA A 92 -26.73 3.20 -8.10
CA ALA A 92 -25.37 3.24 -7.60
C ALA A 92 -24.47 2.78 -8.76
N LYS A 93 -23.86 3.74 -9.46
CA LYS A 93 -22.94 3.51 -10.56
C LYS A 93 -21.88 2.52 -10.06
N VAL A 94 -21.81 1.34 -10.69
CA VAL A 94 -20.79 0.34 -10.38
C VAL A 94 -19.44 1.06 -10.46
N LYS A 95 -18.72 1.09 -9.33
CA LYS A 95 -17.39 1.69 -9.29
C LYS A 95 -16.50 0.88 -10.21
N GLU A 96 -15.92 1.54 -11.21
CA GLU A 96 -14.90 0.94 -12.06
C GLU A 96 -13.78 0.38 -11.18
N SER A 97 -13.37 -0.85 -11.43
CA SER A 97 -12.38 -1.56 -10.63
C SER A 97 -11.54 -2.50 -11.50
N PHE A 98 -10.35 -2.85 -11.02
CA PHE A 98 -9.46 -3.79 -11.70
C PHE A 98 -8.89 -4.82 -10.70
N PRO A 99 -8.47 -6.02 -11.16
CA PRO A 99 -8.00 -7.09 -10.28
C PRO A 99 -6.74 -6.72 -9.50
N LYS A 100 -6.62 -7.21 -8.26
CA LYS A 100 -5.45 -6.99 -7.37
C LYS A 100 -4.14 -7.39 -8.05
N GLU A 101 -4.17 -8.47 -8.81
CA GLU A 101 -3.05 -9.06 -9.53
C GLU A 101 -2.43 -8.06 -10.51
N LYS A 102 -3.24 -7.17 -11.09
CA LYS A 102 -2.74 -6.12 -11.99
C LYS A 102 -1.82 -5.14 -11.25
N SER A 103 -2.19 -4.71 -10.04
CA SER A 103 -1.31 -3.88 -9.20
C SER A 103 -0.04 -4.62 -8.80
N LEU A 104 -0.17 -5.88 -8.34
CA LEU A 104 0.98 -6.68 -7.94
C LEU A 104 1.97 -6.90 -9.09
N ASN A 105 1.47 -7.15 -10.30
CA ASN A 105 2.32 -7.33 -11.47
C ASN A 105 3.00 -6.02 -11.91
N ALA A 106 2.29 -4.90 -11.79
CA ALA A 106 2.81 -3.59 -12.15
C ALA A 106 3.92 -3.09 -11.18
N THR A 107 3.91 -3.53 -9.91
CA THR A 107 4.84 -3.05 -8.88
C THR A 107 5.88 -4.09 -8.44
N THR A 108 6.19 -5.07 -9.30
CA THR A 108 7.09 -6.20 -8.97
C THR A 108 8.51 -5.81 -8.55
N SER A 109 9.00 -4.64 -8.95
CA SER A 109 10.31 -4.11 -8.57
C SER A 109 10.28 -3.22 -7.31
N MET A 110 9.13 -3.10 -6.64
CA MET A 110 8.91 -2.23 -5.48
C MET A 110 8.82 -3.02 -4.16
N MET A 111 8.63 -2.34 -3.03
CA MET A 111 8.64 -2.97 -1.69
C MET A 111 7.56 -4.05 -1.50
N GLN A 112 6.36 -3.84 -2.05
CA GLN A 112 5.20 -4.73 -1.92
C GLN A 112 4.95 -5.25 -0.49
N LEU A 113 5.06 -4.38 0.52
CA LEU A 113 4.80 -4.75 1.90
C LEU A 113 3.29 -4.75 2.17
N GLN A 114 2.72 -5.93 2.41
CA GLN A 114 1.32 -6.08 2.80
C GLN A 114 1.11 -5.60 4.24
N LEU A 115 0.24 -4.61 4.41
CA LEU A 115 -0.20 -4.04 5.67
C LEU A 115 -1.73 -3.93 5.68
N TYR A 116 -2.30 -3.51 6.80
CA TYR A 116 -3.73 -3.28 6.95
C TYR A 116 -3.95 -1.92 7.60
N ALA A 117 -4.63 -1.03 6.87
CA ALA A 117 -5.06 0.27 7.38
C ALA A 117 -6.43 0.13 8.03
N ILE A 118 -6.54 0.61 9.26
CA ILE A 118 -7.75 0.68 10.05
C ILE A 118 -8.11 2.17 10.12
N PHE A 119 -9.21 2.53 9.48
CA PHE A 119 -9.78 3.88 9.59
C PHE A 119 -10.83 3.84 10.68
N THR A 120 -10.68 4.68 11.70
CA THR A 120 -11.55 4.70 12.87
C THR A 120 -12.15 6.09 13.08
N THR A 121 -13.42 6.12 13.48
CA THR A 121 -14.20 7.36 13.69
C THR A 121 -15.00 7.26 14.98
N LEU A 122 -15.30 8.42 15.60
CA LEU A 122 -16.19 8.48 16.77
C LEU A 122 -17.58 7.94 16.45
N THR A 123 -18.18 7.31 17.46
CA THR A 123 -19.59 6.87 17.41
C THR A 123 -20.50 7.82 18.19
N ASN A 124 -20.04 8.27 19.36
CA ASN A 124 -20.88 8.94 20.37
C ASN A 124 -20.23 10.24 20.88
N GLY A 125 -19.52 10.96 20.01
CA GLY A 125 -18.82 12.20 20.34
C GLY A 125 -17.49 11.99 21.08
N ILE A 126 -16.88 13.10 21.49
CA ILE A 126 -15.51 13.12 22.03
C ILE A 126 -15.45 12.57 23.47
N ALA A 127 -16.44 12.86 24.31
CA ALA A 127 -16.36 12.52 25.74
C ALA A 127 -16.16 11.01 26.01
N PRO A 128 -16.93 10.09 25.41
CA PRO A 128 -16.70 8.64 25.58
C PRO A 128 -15.34 8.17 25.07
N MET A 129 -14.78 8.84 24.05
CA MET A 129 -13.44 8.56 23.55
C MET A 129 -12.38 8.98 24.57
N MET A 130 -12.52 10.17 25.16
CA MET A 130 -11.60 10.67 26.18
C MET A 130 -11.62 9.80 27.45
N ASP A 131 -12.77 9.26 27.84
CA ASP A 131 -12.91 8.34 28.99
C ASP A 131 -12.11 7.04 28.84
N VAL A 132 -11.82 6.63 27.60
CA VAL A 132 -11.14 5.37 27.26
C VAL A 132 -9.69 5.61 26.76
N LEU A 133 -9.27 6.87 26.64
CA LEU A 133 -8.04 7.25 25.95
C LEU A 133 -6.79 6.56 26.50
N GLU A 134 -6.62 6.49 27.82
CA GLU A 134 -5.41 5.90 28.40
C GLU A 134 -5.30 4.40 28.11
N GLU A 135 -6.40 3.65 28.26
CA GLU A 135 -6.42 2.21 27.95
C GLU A 135 -6.10 1.95 26.46
N HIS A 136 -6.61 2.81 25.57
CA HIS A 136 -6.30 2.76 24.15
C HIS A 136 -4.81 3.02 23.88
N LEU A 137 -4.21 4.05 24.51
CA LEU A 137 -2.79 4.35 24.34
C LEU A 137 -1.90 3.23 24.91
N ASP A 138 -2.29 2.61 26.03
CA ASP A 138 -1.64 1.41 26.56
C ASP A 138 -1.70 0.24 25.55
N TYR A 139 -2.86 0.03 24.93
CA TYR A 139 -3.03 -0.99 23.89
C TYR A 139 -2.14 -0.72 22.68
N GLN A 140 -2.13 0.51 22.15
CA GLN A 140 -1.29 0.93 21.03
C GLN A 140 0.20 0.70 21.32
N ARG A 141 0.69 1.16 22.49
CA ARG A 141 2.08 0.93 22.95
C ARG A 141 2.41 -0.57 23.04
N LYS A 142 1.47 -1.39 23.53
CA LYS A 142 1.65 -2.84 23.62
C LYS A 142 1.79 -3.47 22.24
N ILE A 143 0.92 -3.14 21.29
CA ILE A 143 0.98 -3.74 19.94
C ILE A 143 2.15 -3.20 19.12
N GLU A 144 2.59 -1.97 19.36
CA GLU A 144 3.84 -1.41 18.83
C GLU A 144 5.06 -2.21 19.31
N LYS A 145 5.21 -2.38 20.63
CA LYS A 145 6.31 -3.16 21.22
C LYS A 145 6.35 -4.60 20.69
N ASN A 146 5.19 -5.16 20.36
CA ASN A 146 5.06 -6.50 19.79
C ASN A 146 5.32 -6.54 18.28
N GLY A 147 5.67 -5.42 17.64
CA GLY A 147 5.94 -5.33 16.21
C GLY A 147 4.69 -5.43 15.32
N ILE A 148 3.50 -5.30 15.90
CA ILE A 148 2.21 -5.35 15.19
C ILE A 148 1.87 -3.98 14.62
N LEU A 149 1.99 -2.92 15.41
CA LEU A 149 1.72 -1.56 14.94
C LEU A 149 2.85 -1.10 14.01
N PHE A 150 2.47 -0.64 12.82
CA PHE A 150 3.37 0.01 11.87
C PHE A 150 3.37 1.54 12.04
N GLY A 151 2.22 2.11 12.38
CA GLY A 151 2.06 3.53 12.73
C GLY A 151 0.60 3.85 13.02
N ALA A 152 0.35 4.90 13.80
CA ALA A 152 -1.00 5.39 14.11
C ALA A 152 -0.99 6.92 14.26
N GLY A 153 -2.11 7.56 13.97
CA GLY A 153 -2.28 8.99 14.24
C GLY A 153 -3.62 9.57 13.80
N PRO A 154 -4.05 10.68 14.43
CA PRO A 154 -5.29 11.36 14.08
C PRO A 154 -5.19 12.06 12.72
N PHE A 155 -6.35 12.27 12.10
CA PHE A 155 -6.48 13.23 11.03
C PHE A 155 -6.79 14.62 11.59
N TRP A 156 -6.19 15.63 10.98
CA TRP A 156 -6.53 17.03 11.24
C TRP A 156 -7.58 17.51 10.25
N THR A 157 -8.36 18.50 10.68
CA THR A 157 -9.19 19.31 9.79
C THR A 157 -8.33 19.96 8.70
N SER A 158 -8.94 20.33 7.57
CA SER A 158 -8.18 20.92 6.44
C SER A 158 -7.49 22.25 6.76
N ASP A 159 -7.90 22.94 7.83
CA ASP A 159 -7.23 24.13 8.35
C ASP A 159 -6.13 23.81 9.39
N GLU A 160 -5.88 22.52 9.64
CA GLU A 160 -4.86 21.95 10.51
C GLU A 160 -4.99 22.35 12.00
N LYS A 161 -6.18 22.79 12.43
CA LYS A 161 -6.39 23.29 13.80
C LYS A 161 -7.05 22.30 14.76
N PHE A 162 -7.84 21.36 14.24
CA PHE A 162 -8.67 20.48 15.06
C PHE A 162 -8.54 19.03 14.63
N CYS A 163 -8.84 18.12 15.56
CA CYS A 163 -9.10 16.71 15.27
C CYS A 163 -10.57 16.45 15.58
N GLU A 164 -11.29 15.89 14.62
CA GLU A 164 -12.72 15.55 14.76
C GLU A 164 -12.92 14.08 15.17
N GLY A 165 -11.83 13.42 15.58
CA GLY A 165 -11.81 12.05 16.08
C GLY A 165 -11.71 10.96 15.02
N GLU A 166 -11.37 11.35 13.79
CA GLU A 166 -10.91 10.42 12.76
C GLU A 166 -9.43 10.09 12.97
N GLU A 167 -9.07 8.82 12.80
CA GLU A 167 -7.70 8.34 12.93
C GLU A 167 -7.43 7.19 11.97
N MET A 168 -6.16 7.05 11.60
CA MET A 168 -5.65 5.89 10.87
C MET A 168 -4.65 5.13 11.73
N ILE A 169 -4.84 3.81 11.80
CA ILE A 169 -3.94 2.86 12.45
C ILE A 169 -3.49 1.87 11.37
N ILE A 170 -2.19 1.66 11.22
CA ILE A 170 -1.62 0.73 10.25
C ILE A 170 -0.99 -0.42 11.01
N VAL A 171 -1.43 -1.65 10.73
CA VAL A 171 -0.96 -2.86 11.42
C VAL A 171 -0.41 -3.89 10.46
N ARG A 172 0.49 -4.73 10.97
CA ARG A 172 0.94 -5.97 10.35
C ARG A 172 0.01 -7.11 10.78
N ALA A 173 -0.53 -7.84 9.82
CA ALA A 173 -1.39 -9.00 10.03
C ALA A 173 -1.23 -9.97 8.86
N ASP A 174 -1.68 -11.22 9.01
CA ASP A 174 -1.63 -12.25 7.97
C ASP A 174 -2.78 -12.07 6.96
N ASP A 175 -3.93 -11.60 7.45
CA ASP A 175 -5.13 -11.36 6.64
C ASP A 175 -6.05 -10.29 7.27
N THR A 176 -7.17 -10.01 6.60
CA THR A 176 -8.16 -9.06 7.12
C THR A 176 -8.87 -9.52 8.39
N THR A 177 -8.90 -10.83 8.66
CA THR A 177 -9.56 -11.41 9.82
C THR A 177 -8.70 -11.18 11.06
N GLU A 178 -7.38 -11.41 10.96
CA GLU A 178 -6.44 -11.06 12.03
C GLU A 178 -6.39 -9.54 12.25
N ALA A 179 -6.37 -8.74 11.19
CA ALA A 179 -6.43 -7.28 11.33
C ALA A 179 -7.70 -6.80 12.04
N ARG A 180 -8.86 -7.44 11.77
CA ARG A 180 -10.10 -7.19 12.51
C ARG A 180 -9.99 -7.56 13.98
N LYS A 181 -9.42 -8.73 14.31
CA LYS A 181 -9.19 -9.12 15.71
C LYS A 181 -8.31 -8.12 16.47
N ILE A 182 -7.29 -7.57 15.80
CA ILE A 182 -6.44 -6.52 16.37
C ILE A 182 -7.26 -5.24 16.61
N ALA A 183 -8.11 -4.85 15.66
CA ALA A 183 -8.98 -3.69 15.83
C ALA A 183 -10.03 -3.90 16.93
N ASP A 184 -10.70 -5.06 16.97
CA ASP A 184 -11.73 -5.41 17.98
C ASP A 184 -11.18 -5.42 19.40
N ALA A 185 -9.89 -5.73 19.57
CA ALA A 185 -9.22 -5.75 20.87
C ALA A 185 -8.80 -4.35 21.38
N ASP A 186 -8.92 -3.31 20.55
CA ASP A 186 -8.71 -1.93 20.97
C ASP A 186 -9.82 -1.48 21.93
N PRO A 187 -9.51 -0.95 23.12
CA PRO A 187 -10.51 -0.47 24.08
C PRO A 187 -11.53 0.51 23.52
N MET A 188 -11.13 1.41 22.61
CA MET A 188 -12.08 2.37 21.99
C MET A 188 -13.10 1.67 21.09
N HIS A 189 -12.71 0.59 20.41
CA HIS A 189 -13.62 -0.21 19.58
C HIS A 189 -14.47 -1.16 20.44
N ALA A 190 -13.84 -1.87 21.39
CA ALA A 190 -14.52 -2.82 22.27
C ALA A 190 -15.61 -2.18 23.13
N LYS A 191 -15.38 -0.94 23.60
CA LYS A 191 -16.37 -0.14 24.36
C LYS A 191 -17.31 0.66 23.47
N GLY A 192 -17.15 0.57 22.14
CA GLY A 192 -17.99 1.26 21.17
C GLY A 192 -17.87 2.79 21.21
N ALA A 193 -16.75 3.35 21.71
CA ALA A 193 -16.45 4.79 21.63
C ALA A 193 -16.04 5.20 20.21
N ARG A 194 -15.52 4.24 19.43
CA ARG A 194 -15.24 4.37 18.01
C ARG A 194 -15.72 3.17 17.22
N SER A 195 -15.93 3.39 15.92
CA SER A 195 -16.19 2.34 14.93
C SER A 195 -15.09 2.36 13.87
N TYR A 196 -14.87 1.26 13.16
CA TYR A 196 -13.75 1.16 12.24
C TYR A 196 -14.04 0.40 10.96
N VAL A 197 -13.20 0.64 9.94
CA VAL A 197 -13.13 -0.15 8.70
C VAL A 197 -11.69 -0.58 8.46
N VAL A 198 -11.50 -1.87 8.15
CA VAL A 198 -10.18 -2.44 7.78
C VAL A 198 -10.04 -2.50 6.26
N ARG A 199 -8.90 -2.03 5.76
CA ARG A 199 -8.51 -2.04 4.35
C ARG A 199 -7.14 -2.70 4.20
N PRO A 200 -7.02 -3.79 3.43
CA PRO A 200 -5.70 -4.26 2.98
C PRO A 200 -5.00 -3.14 2.21
N TRP A 201 -3.74 -2.89 2.53
CA TRP A 201 -2.93 -1.86 1.90
C TRP A 201 -1.56 -2.42 1.53
N LEU A 202 -1.05 -2.05 0.35
CA LEU A 202 0.24 -2.48 -0.16
C LEU A 202 1.17 -1.27 -0.19
N LEU A 203 2.14 -1.22 0.72
CA LEU A 203 3.18 -0.20 0.70
C LEU A 203 4.22 -0.57 -0.35
N ASN A 204 4.34 0.25 -1.39
CA ASN A 204 5.25 0.02 -2.52
C ASN A 204 6.46 0.97 -2.47
N GLU A 205 6.21 2.26 -2.33
CA GLU A 205 7.22 3.30 -2.32
C GLU A 205 7.46 3.86 -0.92
N GLY A 206 8.70 4.25 -0.66
CA GLY A 206 9.13 4.87 0.58
C GLY A 206 10.64 4.98 0.62
N ARG A 207 11.16 5.77 1.56
CA ARG A 207 12.59 5.86 1.84
C ARG A 207 12.79 5.82 3.34
N LEU A 208 13.71 4.97 3.79
CA LEU A 208 14.14 4.89 5.17
C LEU A 208 15.65 5.08 5.19
N THR A 209 16.13 6.11 5.88
CA THR A 209 17.57 6.37 6.06
C THR A 209 17.92 6.22 7.52
N ILE A 210 18.75 5.21 7.81
CA ILE A 210 19.25 4.93 9.16
C ILE A 210 20.73 5.25 9.19
N HIS A 211 21.13 6.15 10.08
CA HIS A 211 22.53 6.40 10.40
C HIS A 211 22.92 5.56 11.61
N TRP A 212 24.01 4.80 11.49
CA TRP A 212 24.51 3.96 12.58
C TRP A 212 25.90 4.43 13.02
N ASN A 213 25.96 5.04 14.20
CA ASN A 213 27.20 5.52 14.82
C ASN A 213 27.89 4.37 15.56
N LEU A 214 28.98 3.83 15.00
CA LEU A 214 29.65 2.63 15.51
C LEU A 214 30.29 2.82 16.90
N SER A 215 30.92 3.98 17.15
CA SER A 215 31.61 4.25 18.42
C SER A 215 30.64 4.34 19.60
N SER A 216 29.50 5.00 19.39
CA SER A 216 28.45 5.16 20.39
C SER A 216 27.42 4.03 20.38
N ARG A 217 27.43 3.18 19.33
CA ARG A 217 26.44 2.12 19.08
C ARG A 217 25.01 2.66 19.09
N LYS A 218 24.82 3.82 18.48
CA LYS A 218 23.51 4.50 18.38
C LYS A 218 23.02 4.52 16.94
N ALA A 219 21.71 4.33 16.79
CA ALA A 219 20.99 4.53 15.53
C ALA A 219 20.28 5.88 15.56
N GLU A 220 20.27 6.58 14.42
CA GLU A 220 19.55 7.81 14.18
C GLU A 220 18.69 7.66 12.92
N LEU A 221 17.49 8.22 12.98
CA LEU A 221 16.55 8.29 11.85
C LEU A 221 16.61 9.71 11.28
N ASN A 222 16.64 9.83 9.96
CA ASN A 222 16.61 11.10 9.22
C ASN A 222 15.24 11.28 8.57
#